data_AF-A0A4V3WDC1-F1
#
_entry.id   AF-A0A4V3WDC1-F1
#
_cell.length_a   1.000
_cell.length_b   1.000
_cell.length_c   1.000
_cell.angle_alpha   90.00
_cell.angle_beta   90.00
_cell.angle_gamma   90.00
#
_symmetry.space_group_name_H-M   'P 1'
#
loop_
_entity.id
_entity.type
_entity.pdbx_description
1 polymer ?
#
loop_
_entity_poly.entity_id
_entity_poly.type
_entity_poly.pdbx_seq_one_letter_code
_entity_poly.pdbx_strand_id
1 'polypeptide(L)' 'MQKRLLTVAEAVDYQRVTYGRVAYGRDALYTVAKAGLVPVIRVGRRRIFIPISAIDELLRGTQHPVRT' A
#
# COMPACT_ATOMS: atom_id res chain seq x y z
N MET A 1 -10.22 -2.35 17.11
CA MET A 1 -10.60 -1.86 15.77
C MET A 1 -9.35 -1.87 14.88
N GLN A 2 -9.22 -2.82 13.95
CA GLN A 2 -8.08 -2.84 13.02
C GLN A 2 -8.20 -1.63 12.08
N LYS A 3 -7.22 -0.71 12.12
CA LYS A 3 -7.10 0.36 11.12
C LYS A 3 -7.00 -0.32 9.76
N ARG A 4 -8.03 -0.21 8.92
CA ARG A 4 -8.05 -0.79 7.57
C ARG A 4 -7.14 -0.05 6.57
N LEU A 5 -6.66 1.13 6.95
CA LEU A 5 -5.92 2.07 6.11
C LEU A 5 -4.59 2.42 6.78
N LEU A 6 -3.50 2.24 6.05
CA LEU A 6 -2.14 2.51 6.50
C LEU A 6 -1.56 3.68 5.71
N THR A 7 -0.83 4.57 6.39
CA THR A 7 0.10 5.47 5.71
C THR A 7 1.22 4.67 5.05
N VAL A 8 1.99 5.31 4.17
CA VAL A 8 3.14 4.65 3.53
C VAL A 8 4.16 4.13 4.56
N ALA A 9 4.40 4.88 5.64
CA ALA A 9 5.28 4.43 6.72
C ALA A 9 4.70 3.20 7.44
N GLU A 10 3.42 3.26 7.83
CA GLU A 10 2.74 2.13 8.47
C GLU A 10 2.69 0.89 7.55
N ALA A 11 2.59 1.06 6.22
CA ALA A 11 2.60 -0.03 5.25
C ALA A 11 3.98 -0.70 5.13
N VAL A 12 5.07 0.05 5.27
CA VAL A 12 6.44 -0.51 5.32
C VAL A 12 6.63 -1.30 6.61
N ASP A 13 6.22 -0.73 7.75
CA ASP A 13 6.31 -1.41 9.03
C ASP A 13 5.44 -2.66 9.08
N TYR A 14 4.23 -2.60 8.52
CA TYR A 14 3.34 -3.76 8.40
C TYR A 14 3.99 -4.91 7.64
N GLN A 15 4.63 -4.63 6.49
CA GLN A 15 5.38 -5.65 5.74
C GLN A 15 6.45 -6.30 6.61
N ARG A 16 7.22 -5.49 7.34
CA ARG A 16 8.29 -5.97 8.22
C ARG A 16 7.76 -6.85 9.34
N VAL A 17 6.68 -6.43 10.00
CA VAL A 17 6.10 -7.15 11.15
C VAL A 17 5.38 -8.41 10.72
N THR A 18 4.61 -8.36 9.63
CA THR A 18 3.76 -9.49 9.19
C THR A 18 4.52 -10.50 8.36
N TYR A 19 5.42 -10.05 7.50
CA TYR A 19 6.11 -10.92 6.52
C TYR A 19 7.60 -11.10 6.82
N GLY A 20 8.13 -10.47 7.87
CA GLY A 20 9.54 -10.55 8.24
C GLY A 20 10.50 -9.86 7.25
N ARG A 21 9.98 -9.21 6.21
CA ARG A 21 10.75 -8.54 5.16
C ARG A 21 9.97 -7.37 4.55
N VAL A 22 10.69 -6.42 3.96
CA VAL A 22 10.10 -5.32 3.20
C VAL A 22 10.30 -5.59 1.72
N ALA A 23 9.24 -5.90 0.99
CA ALA A 23 9.30 -6.07 -0.46
C ALA A 23 9.14 -4.74 -1.19
N TYR A 24 8.28 -3.87 -0.67
CA TYR A 24 7.99 -2.56 -1.23
C TYR A 24 8.35 -1.47 -0.22
N GLY A 25 9.47 -0.80 -0.48
CA GLY A 25 9.88 0.38 0.27
C GLY A 25 9.00 1.60 -0.01
N ARG A 26 9.30 2.72 0.65
CA ARG A 26 8.52 3.97 0.56
C ARG A 26 8.30 4.43 -0.88
N ASP A 27 9.36 4.51 -1.68
CA ASP A 27 9.29 5.01 -3.06
C ASP A 27 8.55 4.05 -3.99
N ALA A 28 8.73 2.74 -3.77
CA ALA A 28 7.99 1.71 -4.49
C ALA A 28 6.49 1.84 -4.23
N LEU A 29 6.09 2.01 -2.96
CA LEU A 29 4.70 2.23 -2.55
C LEU A 29 4.10 3.50 -3.18
N TYR A 30 4.85 4.60 -3.22
CA TYR A 30 4.40 5.80 -3.95
C TYR A 30 4.27 5.56 -5.45
N THR A 31 5.17 4.77 -6.03
CA THR A 31 5.16 4.46 -7.47
C THR A 31 3.94 3.62 -7.83
N VAL A 32 3.66 2.53 -7.11
CA VAL A 32 2.48 1.69 -7.34
C VAL A 32 1.18 2.46 -7.09
N ALA A 33 1.15 3.33 -6.08
CA ALA A 33 0.01 4.21 -5.80
C ALA A 33 -0.20 5.29 -6.87
N LYS A 34 0.88 5.80 -7.49
CA LYS A 34 0.82 6.76 -8.59
C LYS A 34 0.39 6.08 -9.89
N ALA A 35 0.86 4.85 -10.12
CA ALA A 35 0.55 4.03 -11.29
C ALA A 35 -0.87 3.42 -11.26
N GLY A 36 -1.59 3.51 -10.14
CA GLY A 36 -2.94 2.95 -10.02
C GLY A 36 -2.96 1.41 -9.95
N LEU A 37 -1.84 0.80 -9.57
CA LEU A 37 -1.71 -0.66 -9.45
C LEU A 37 -2.37 -1.21 -8.18
N VAL A 38 -2.66 -0.33 -7.21
CA VAL A 38 -3.35 -0.66 -5.98
C VAL A 38 -4.35 0.44 -5.62
N PRO A 39 -5.49 0.10 -5.00
CA PRO A 39 -6.43 1.09 -4.50
C PRO A 39 -5.77 1.91 -3.39
N VAL A 40 -5.85 3.24 -3.51
CA VAL A 40 -5.32 4.18 -2.50
C VAL A 40 -6.32 5.28 -2.23
N ILE A 41 -6.40 5.71 -0.98
CA ILE A 41 -7.22 6.85 -0.55
C ILE A 41 -6.30 8.06 -0.43
N ARG A 42 -6.54 9.07 -1.27
CA ARG A 42 -5.83 10.35 -1.23
C ARG A 42 -6.60 11.32 -0.33
N VAL A 43 -5.93 11.83 0.70
CA VAL A 43 -6.49 12.84 1.61
C VAL A 43 -5.69 14.14 1.43
N GLY A 44 -6.32 15.12 0.80
CA GLY A 44 -5.67 16.38 0.41
C GLY A 44 -4.59 16.18 -0.66
N ARG A 45 -3.66 17.14 -0.75
CA ARG A 45 -2.67 17.19 -1.84
C ARG A 45 -1.46 16.24 -1.68
N ARG A 46 -1.22 15.69 -0.49
CA ARG A 46 0.05 14.96 -0.20
C ARG A 46 -0.07 13.67 0.61
N ARG A 47 -1.21 13.38 1.23
CA ARG A 47 -1.34 12.18 2.08
C ARG A 47 -2.03 11.08 1.29
N ILE A 48 -1.38 9.92 1.22
CA ILE A 48 -1.95 8.70 0.67
C ILE A 48 -2.09 7.68 1.79
N PHE A 49 -3.20 6.96 1.77
CA PHE A 49 -3.48 5.85 2.63
C PHE A 49 -3.71 4.61 1.77
N ILE A 50 -3.07 3.52 2.13
CA ILE A 50 -3.10 2.26 1.41
C ILE A 50 -3.87 1.26 2.30
N PRO A 51 -4.94 0.62 1.79
CA PRO A 51 -5.62 -0.43 2.51
C PRO A 51 -4.71 -1.61 2.80
N ILE A 52 -4.86 -2.27 3.94
CA ILE A 52 -4.08 -3.48 4.28
C ILE A 52 -4.26 -4.55 3.20
N SER A 53 -5.51 -4.78 2.76
CA SER A 53 -5.83 -5.76 1.72
C SER A 53 -5.07 -5.50 0.42
N ALA A 54 -4.85 -4.23 0.07
CA ALA A 54 -4.11 -3.85 -1.13
C ALA A 54 -2.62 -4.19 -0.99
N ILE A 55 -2.04 -4.04 0.20
CA ILE A 55 -0.66 -4.48 0.47
C ILE A 55 -0.56 -6.00 0.38
N ASP A 56 -1.52 -6.73 0.94
CA ASP A 56 -1.56 -8.19 0.86
C ASP A 56 -1.67 -8.69 -0.59
N GLU A 57 -2.53 -8.07 -1.40
CA GLU A 57 -2.66 -8.35 -2.84
C GLU A 57 -1.35 -8.05 -3.60
N LEU A 58 -0.72 -6.90 -3.31
CA LEU A 58 0.55 -6.49 -3.90
C LEU A 58 1.69 -7.48 -3.59
N LEU A 59 1.71 -8.05 -2.37
CA LEU A 59 2.69 -9.04 -1.91
C LEU A 59 2.40 -10.44 -2.44
N ARG A 60 1.13 -10.79 -2.64
CA ARG A 60 0.70 -12.08 -3.23
C ARG A 60 0.86 -12.12 -4.75
N GLY A 61 1.18 -10.98 -5.39
CA GLY A 61 1.32 -10.87 -6.84
C GLY A 61 0.00 -10.72 -7.59
N THR A 62 -1.12 -10.56 -6.87
CA THR A 62 -2.45 -10.36 -7.46
C THR A 62 -2.65 -8.86 -7.72
N GLN A 63 -1.99 -8.32 -8.74
CA GLN A 63 -2.14 -6.90 -9.09
C GLN A 63 -3.41 -6.72 -9.93
N HIS A 64 -4.43 -6.07 -9.38
CA HIS A 64 -5.58 -5.60 -10.15
C HIS A 64 -5.31 -4.17 -10.61
N PRO A 65 -5.08 -3.91 -11.91
CA PRO A 65 -5.02 -2.54 -12.39
C PRO A 65 -6.36 -1.87 -12.09
N VAL A 66 -6.34 -0.86 -11.21
CA VAL A 66 -7.54 -0.08 -10.89
C VAL A 66 -7.82 0.80 -12.10
N ARG A 67 -8.65 0.32 -13.03
CA ARG A 67 -9.21 1.12 -14.12
C ARG A 67 -10.20 2.10 -13.50
N THR A 68 -9.72 3.28 -13.12
CA THR A 68 -10.55 4.48 -12.93
C THR A 68 -11.06 4.98 -14.26
#